data_AF-A0A8T9S6I7-F1
#
_entry.id   AF-A0A8T9S6I7-F1
#
_cell.length_a   1.000
_cell.length_b   1.000
_cell.length_c   1.000
_cell.angle_alpha   90.00
_cell.angle_beta   90.00
_cell.angle_gamma   90.00
#
_symmetry.space_group_name_H-M   'P 1'
#
loop_
_entity.id
_entity.type
_entity.pdbx_description
1 polymer ?
#
loop_
_entity_poly.entity_id
_entity_poly.type
_entity_poly.pdbx_seq_one_letter_code
_entity_poly.pdbx_strand_id
1 'polypeptide(L)'
;MSGSTAFVVNNSSNTLQAFDVSNPAAPRLLNPTAAGGTTGGTATGNRPAGIALNGSRAYVVNSFSATLQAFDVSNPAAPLLLNPSTAGGTTGGSATDREPRAVAVSGTTAYVVNYSGFSLQTFRINSLRALGLLADGSLAVADDVINLPGDNLGSHTATRTLNLNGFPLSGGAGPVSFASDLLLNNRLLRGATAVNLGSNLNLGTNQLVGNGGSQGLTIDSGGNAGVGTSSPNARLDVNGYLRVAGASDAPAIGTVPSVAFLKMTATMPTAAGTQVVLDHGLNVSKILGLQVLVDCGNGNHSPPGFTDNGGELYYAYFNNGRVVLRAGAAGTSASVLGKTARILITYEP
;
A
#
# COMPACT_ATOMS: atom_id res chain seq x y z
N MET A 1 -11.35 -61.19 7.62
CA MET A 1 -12.63 -60.50 7.89
C MET A 1 -12.34 -59.20 8.61
N SER A 2 -13.11 -58.14 8.34
CA SER A 2 -13.09 -56.89 9.14
C SER A 2 -14.49 -56.71 9.69
N GLY A 3 -14.65 -56.90 11.01
CA GLY A 3 -15.97 -57.05 11.63
C GLY A 3 -16.78 -58.18 10.97
N SER A 4 -18.03 -57.89 10.62
CA SER A 4 -18.99 -58.78 9.96
C SER A 4 -18.79 -58.92 8.44
N THR A 5 -17.69 -58.39 7.88
CA THR A 5 -17.44 -58.37 6.43
C THR A 5 -16.29 -59.29 6.05
N ALA A 6 -16.53 -60.18 5.09
CA ALA A 6 -15.52 -60.99 4.43
C ALA A 6 -15.09 -60.36 3.10
N PHE A 7 -13.79 -60.28 2.85
CA PHE A 7 -13.25 -59.81 1.58
C PHE A 7 -12.62 -60.98 0.84
N VAL A 8 -12.97 -61.16 -0.42
CA VAL A 8 -12.56 -62.28 -1.26
C VAL A 8 -11.96 -61.73 -2.55
N VAL A 9 -10.83 -62.31 -2.95
CA VAL A 9 -10.22 -62.02 -4.24
C VAL A 9 -10.56 -63.12 -5.23
N ASN A 10 -10.97 -62.74 -6.43
CA ASN A 10 -11.41 -63.65 -7.47
C ASN A 10 -10.37 -63.72 -8.59
N ASN A 11 -9.71 -64.87 -8.70
CA ASN A 11 -8.55 -65.03 -9.58
C ASN A 11 -8.87 -64.79 -11.07
N SER A 12 -9.99 -65.32 -11.55
CA SER A 12 -10.36 -65.25 -12.97
C SER A 12 -11.01 -63.92 -13.36
N SER A 13 -11.78 -63.30 -12.47
CA SER A 13 -12.45 -62.02 -12.75
C SER A 13 -11.60 -60.80 -12.41
N ASN A 14 -10.44 -60.97 -11.76
CA ASN A 14 -9.57 -59.89 -11.29
C ASN A 14 -10.32 -58.88 -10.42
N THR A 15 -11.12 -59.37 -9.46
CA THR A 15 -11.92 -58.51 -8.58
C THR A 15 -11.75 -58.81 -7.10
N LEU A 16 -11.89 -57.76 -6.29
CA LEU A 16 -12.08 -57.79 -4.84
C LEU A 16 -13.57 -57.64 -4.52
N GLN A 17 -14.17 -58.70 -3.98
CA GLN A 17 -15.55 -58.72 -3.53
C GLN A 17 -15.63 -58.61 -2.01
N ALA A 18 -16.67 -57.94 -1.52
CA ALA A 18 -16.97 -57.83 -0.11
C ALA A 18 -18.32 -58.49 0.18
N PHE A 19 -18.38 -59.34 1.21
CA PHE A 19 -19.59 -60.04 1.64
C PHE A 19 -19.92 -59.67 3.07
N ASP A 20 -21.17 -59.30 3.30
CA ASP A 20 -21.76 -59.28 4.63
C ASP A 20 -22.00 -60.73 5.06
N VAL A 21 -21.29 -61.14 6.10
CA VAL A 21 -21.34 -62.48 6.70
C VAL A 21 -21.90 -62.44 8.12
N SER A 22 -22.67 -61.39 8.46
CA SER A 22 -23.40 -61.32 9.73
C SER A 22 -24.37 -62.49 9.93
N ASN A 23 -24.90 -63.04 8.84
CA ASN A 23 -25.57 -64.34 8.81
C ASN A 23 -24.71 -65.36 8.05
N PRO A 24 -24.00 -66.27 8.75
CA PRO A 24 -23.16 -67.29 8.11
C PRO A 24 -23.90 -68.23 7.16
N ALA A 25 -25.22 -68.42 7.33
CA ALA A 25 -26.03 -69.26 6.46
C ALA A 25 -26.45 -68.55 5.16
N ALA A 26 -26.32 -67.22 5.09
CA ALA A 26 -26.68 -66.43 3.91
C ALA A 26 -25.74 -65.22 3.70
N PRO A 27 -24.47 -65.44 3.29
CA PRO A 27 -23.57 -64.36 2.91
C PRO A 27 -24.14 -63.50 1.78
N ARG A 28 -24.08 -62.17 1.91
CA ARG A 28 -24.60 -61.22 0.92
C ARG A 28 -23.50 -60.37 0.31
N LEU A 29 -23.41 -60.32 -1.03
CA LEU A 29 -22.46 -59.48 -1.74
C LEU A 29 -22.79 -57.98 -1.53
N LEU A 30 -21.80 -57.19 -1.13
CA LEU A 30 -21.92 -55.77 -0.80
C LEU A 30 -21.55 -54.83 -1.95
N ASN A 31 -20.74 -55.28 -2.90
CA ASN A 31 -20.29 -54.51 -4.06
C ASN A 31 -20.65 -55.17 -5.41
N PRO A 32 -21.94 -55.45 -5.67
CA PRO A 32 -22.36 -56.03 -6.94
C PRO A 32 -22.30 -54.99 -8.07
N THR A 33 -22.18 -55.45 -9.33
CA THR A 33 -22.25 -54.57 -10.53
C THR A 33 -23.63 -53.96 -10.74
N ALA A 34 -24.67 -54.57 -10.19
CA ALA A 34 -26.04 -54.05 -10.15
C ALA A 34 -26.67 -54.39 -8.79
N ALA A 35 -27.58 -53.55 -8.29
CA ALA A 35 -28.23 -53.75 -6.99
C ALA A 35 -28.90 -55.14 -6.91
N GLY A 36 -28.53 -55.95 -5.92
CA GLY A 36 -29.04 -57.31 -5.72
C GLY A 36 -28.41 -58.39 -6.62
N GLY A 37 -27.40 -58.05 -7.44
CA GLY A 37 -26.67 -59.02 -8.27
C GLY A 37 -25.72 -59.93 -7.48
N THR A 38 -25.37 -61.06 -8.08
CA THR A 38 -24.41 -62.05 -7.54
C THR A 38 -23.00 -61.93 -8.13
N THR A 39 -22.83 -61.05 -9.12
CA THR A 39 -21.54 -60.74 -9.76
C THR A 39 -21.14 -59.29 -9.45
N GLY A 40 -19.83 -59.03 -9.40
CA GLY A 40 -19.29 -57.70 -9.13
C GLY A 40 -17.92 -57.73 -8.46
N GLY A 41 -17.59 -56.64 -7.78
CA GLY A 41 -16.31 -56.44 -7.13
C GLY A 41 -15.51 -55.27 -7.71
N THR A 42 -14.63 -54.72 -6.88
CA THR A 42 -13.67 -53.69 -7.29
C THR A 42 -12.54 -54.34 -8.08
N ALA A 43 -12.12 -53.75 -9.20
CA ALA A 43 -11.02 -54.28 -10.00
C ALA A 43 -9.70 -54.33 -9.21
N THR A 44 -8.96 -55.43 -9.36
CA THR A 44 -7.59 -55.62 -8.89
C THR A 44 -6.62 -55.68 -10.08
N GLY A 45 -5.33 -55.89 -9.81
CA GLY A 45 -4.40 -56.40 -10.81
C GLY A 45 -4.75 -57.83 -11.26
N ASN A 46 -3.97 -58.36 -12.19
CA ASN A 46 -4.27 -59.62 -12.87
C ASN A 46 -3.90 -60.83 -11.98
N ARG A 47 -4.81 -61.81 -11.93
CA ARG A 47 -4.73 -63.05 -11.15
C ARG A 47 -4.42 -62.76 -9.67
N PRO A 48 -5.31 -62.07 -8.94
CA PRO A 48 -5.15 -61.88 -7.51
C PRO A 48 -5.10 -63.25 -6.82
N ALA A 49 -4.19 -63.41 -5.86
CA ALA A 49 -3.86 -64.72 -5.26
C ALA A 49 -3.99 -64.74 -3.74
N GLY A 50 -3.81 -63.60 -3.08
CA GLY A 50 -3.87 -63.51 -1.63
C GLY A 50 -4.35 -62.14 -1.17
N ILE A 51 -4.98 -62.12 0.01
CA ILE A 51 -5.48 -60.91 0.67
C ILE A 51 -5.15 -60.94 2.16
N ALA A 52 -4.73 -59.80 2.70
CA ALA A 52 -4.60 -59.57 4.14
C ALA A 52 -5.31 -58.27 4.54
N LEU A 53 -5.82 -58.21 5.77
CA LEU A 53 -6.51 -57.04 6.29
C LEU A 53 -5.73 -56.43 7.44
N ASN A 54 -5.74 -55.11 7.53
CA ASN A 54 -5.28 -54.36 8.70
C ASN A 54 -6.21 -53.17 8.93
N GLY A 55 -7.12 -53.31 9.89
CA GLY A 55 -8.18 -52.33 10.14
C GLY A 55 -9.08 -52.13 8.92
N SER A 56 -9.15 -50.88 8.44
CA SER A 56 -9.93 -50.49 7.25
C SER A 56 -9.17 -50.64 5.93
N ARG A 57 -8.02 -51.35 5.91
CA ARG A 57 -7.24 -51.57 4.69
C ARG A 57 -7.16 -53.04 4.31
N ALA A 58 -7.25 -53.30 3.01
CA ALA A 58 -7.02 -54.61 2.40
C ALA A 58 -5.80 -54.59 1.50
N TYR A 59 -4.92 -55.57 1.65
CA TYR A 59 -3.69 -55.72 0.87
C TYR A 59 -3.85 -56.94 -0.01
N VAL A 60 -3.85 -56.74 -1.33
CA VAL A 60 -4.08 -57.79 -2.33
C VAL A 60 -2.80 -57.99 -3.13
N VAL A 61 -2.36 -59.25 -3.23
CA VAL A 61 -1.25 -59.61 -4.11
C VAL A 61 -1.76 -60.18 -5.43
N ASN A 62 -1.20 -59.68 -6.53
CA ASN A 62 -1.58 -60.05 -7.88
C ASN A 62 -0.47 -60.87 -8.53
N SER A 63 -0.70 -62.17 -8.69
CA SER A 63 0.34 -63.13 -9.10
C SER A 63 0.89 -62.86 -10.51
N PHE A 64 0.04 -62.42 -11.44
CA PHE A 64 0.47 -62.14 -12.81
C PHE A 64 1.02 -60.73 -12.98
N SER A 65 0.38 -59.74 -12.34
CA SER A 65 0.86 -58.36 -12.38
C SER A 65 2.14 -58.14 -11.55
N ALA A 66 2.50 -59.08 -10.67
CA ALA A 66 3.61 -58.94 -9.72
C ALA A 66 3.48 -57.64 -8.88
N THR A 67 2.29 -57.42 -8.30
CA THR A 67 2.03 -56.23 -7.48
C THR A 67 1.38 -56.56 -6.15
N LEU A 68 1.67 -55.72 -5.16
CA LEU A 68 0.94 -55.55 -3.91
C LEU A 68 0.08 -54.29 -4.00
N GLN A 69 -1.24 -54.47 -4.10
CA GLN A 69 -2.22 -53.39 -4.07
C GLN A 69 -2.75 -53.19 -2.65
N ALA A 70 -2.96 -51.93 -2.27
CA ALA A 70 -3.62 -51.56 -1.02
C ALA A 70 -4.96 -50.90 -1.34
N PHE A 71 -6.03 -51.36 -0.71
CA PHE A 71 -7.37 -50.81 -0.83
C PHE A 71 -7.83 -50.24 0.51
N ASP A 72 -8.47 -49.07 0.48
CA ASP A 72 -9.33 -48.61 1.56
C ASP A 72 -10.67 -49.35 1.45
N VAL A 73 -11.02 -50.07 2.50
CA VAL A 73 -12.24 -50.87 2.63
C VAL A 73 -13.14 -50.36 3.77
N SER A 74 -12.96 -49.10 4.19
CA SER A 74 -13.86 -48.43 5.14
C SER A 74 -15.31 -48.39 4.66
N ASN A 75 -15.52 -48.32 3.34
CA ASN A 75 -16.81 -48.59 2.69
C ASN A 75 -16.74 -49.92 1.91
N PRO A 76 -17.24 -51.04 2.48
CA PRO A 76 -17.22 -52.34 1.80
C PRO A 76 -18.00 -52.40 0.48
N ALA A 77 -18.97 -51.51 0.27
CA ALA A 77 -19.71 -51.44 -0.99
C ALA A 77 -18.91 -50.78 -2.12
N ALA A 78 -17.85 -50.03 -1.79
CA ALA A 78 -16.98 -49.36 -2.75
C ALA A 78 -15.51 -49.29 -2.27
N PRO A 79 -14.76 -50.41 -2.24
CA PRO A 79 -13.32 -50.40 -1.98
C PRO A 79 -12.55 -49.46 -2.94
N LEU A 80 -11.62 -48.67 -2.41
CA LEU A 80 -10.82 -47.68 -3.16
C LEU A 80 -9.34 -48.07 -3.21
N LEU A 81 -8.73 -48.14 -4.40
CA LEU A 81 -7.30 -48.41 -4.56
C LEU A 81 -6.45 -47.21 -4.09
N LEU A 82 -5.54 -47.44 -3.14
CA LEU A 82 -4.70 -46.42 -2.49
C LEU A 82 -3.36 -46.17 -3.18
N ASN A 83 -2.91 -47.08 -4.03
CA ASN A 83 -1.64 -46.99 -4.74
C ASN A 83 -1.80 -47.25 -6.26
N PRO A 84 -2.57 -46.42 -6.99
CA PRO A 84 -2.71 -46.54 -8.43
C PRO A 84 -1.39 -46.20 -9.15
N SER A 85 -1.10 -46.83 -10.29
CA SER A 85 0.12 -46.58 -11.11
C SER A 85 0.02 -45.29 -11.94
N THR A 86 -1.20 -44.80 -12.15
CA THR A 86 -1.54 -43.49 -12.73
C THR A 86 -2.82 -42.99 -12.06
N ALA A 87 -3.00 -41.68 -11.88
CA ALA A 87 -4.21 -41.14 -11.24
C ALA A 87 -5.47 -41.61 -11.98
N GLY A 88 -6.26 -42.50 -11.35
CA GLY A 88 -7.48 -43.09 -11.92
C GLY A 88 -7.35 -44.47 -12.59
N GLY A 89 -6.18 -45.11 -12.60
CA GLY A 89 -6.01 -46.48 -13.11
C GLY A 89 -6.30 -47.60 -12.09
N THR A 90 -6.85 -48.73 -12.52
CA THR A 90 -7.16 -49.91 -11.67
C THR A 90 -6.01 -50.93 -11.54
N THR A 91 -4.91 -50.74 -12.27
CA THR A 91 -3.76 -51.66 -12.38
C THR A 91 -2.52 -51.22 -11.60
N GLY A 92 -2.70 -50.37 -10.57
CA GLY A 92 -1.61 -49.93 -9.70
C GLY A 92 -1.07 -51.00 -8.76
N GLY A 93 -0.14 -50.61 -7.89
CA GLY A 93 0.42 -51.47 -6.85
C GLY A 93 1.92 -51.28 -6.68
N SER A 94 2.42 -51.61 -5.50
CA SER A 94 3.86 -51.70 -5.25
C SER A 94 4.40 -52.96 -5.91
N ALA A 95 5.49 -52.84 -6.67
CA ALA A 95 6.08 -53.98 -7.35
C ALA A 95 6.54 -55.05 -6.33
N THR A 96 6.18 -56.30 -6.59
CA THR A 96 6.73 -57.47 -5.91
C THR A 96 7.72 -58.17 -6.83
N ASP A 97 8.37 -59.21 -6.32
CA ASP A 97 9.05 -60.20 -7.15
C ASP A 97 8.02 -61.12 -7.85
N ARG A 98 8.49 -62.10 -8.61
CA ARG A 98 7.66 -62.91 -9.51
C ARG A 98 6.69 -63.85 -8.78
N GLU A 99 5.42 -63.81 -9.20
CA GLU A 99 4.33 -64.67 -8.75
C GLU A 99 4.10 -64.62 -7.22
N PRO A 100 3.70 -63.45 -6.67
CA PRO A 100 3.31 -63.37 -5.27
C PRO A 100 2.05 -64.22 -5.02
N ARG A 101 2.08 -65.07 -3.98
CA ARG A 101 0.97 -66.01 -3.68
C ARG A 101 0.20 -65.66 -2.42
N ALA A 102 0.87 -65.14 -1.41
CA ALA A 102 0.23 -64.79 -0.15
C ALA A 102 0.85 -63.51 0.42
N VAL A 103 0.02 -62.81 1.19
CA VAL A 103 0.42 -61.65 1.96
C VAL A 103 -0.08 -61.82 3.39
N ALA A 104 0.74 -61.45 4.35
CA ALA A 104 0.37 -61.32 5.75
C ALA A 104 0.74 -59.92 6.23
N VAL A 105 0.01 -59.38 7.19
CA VAL A 105 0.27 -58.04 7.73
C VAL A 105 0.46 -58.12 9.23
N SER A 106 1.50 -57.46 9.74
CA SER A 106 1.74 -57.28 11.16
C SER A 106 2.21 -55.85 11.42
N GLY A 107 1.49 -55.14 12.28
CA GLY A 107 1.77 -53.74 12.61
C GLY A 107 1.81 -52.85 11.36
N THR A 108 2.98 -52.29 11.07
CA THR A 108 3.23 -51.36 9.96
C THR A 108 3.86 -52.01 8.74
N THR A 109 3.93 -53.34 8.68
CA THR A 109 4.60 -54.10 7.63
C THR A 109 3.70 -55.17 7.01
N ALA A 110 3.65 -55.21 5.68
CA ALA A 110 3.13 -56.34 4.92
C ALA A 110 4.28 -57.25 4.47
N TYR A 111 4.07 -58.56 4.56
CA TYR A 111 5.01 -59.62 4.23
C TYR A 111 4.44 -60.39 3.05
N VAL A 112 5.13 -60.38 1.92
CA VAL A 112 4.68 -61.03 0.67
C VAL A 112 5.63 -62.17 0.33
N VAL A 113 5.07 -63.36 0.14
CA VAL A 113 5.82 -64.53 -0.33
C VAL A 113 5.67 -64.67 -1.84
N ASN A 114 6.81 -64.71 -2.53
CA ASN A 114 6.91 -64.83 -3.98
C ASN A 114 7.32 -66.24 -4.35
N TYR A 115 6.46 -66.96 -5.05
CA TYR A 115 6.69 -68.36 -5.36
C TYR A 115 7.77 -68.55 -6.42
N SER A 116 7.64 -67.86 -7.56
CA SER A 116 8.62 -67.95 -8.65
C SER A 116 9.85 -67.06 -8.42
N GLY A 117 9.75 -66.05 -7.57
CA GLY A 117 10.87 -65.21 -7.13
C GLY A 117 11.69 -65.81 -5.97
N PHE A 118 11.20 -66.89 -5.34
CA PHE A 118 11.84 -67.54 -4.19
C PHE A 118 12.22 -66.56 -3.06
N SER A 119 11.38 -65.55 -2.83
CA SER A 119 11.69 -64.43 -1.94
C SER A 119 10.54 -64.10 -0.99
N LEU A 120 10.90 -63.59 0.19
CA LEU A 120 10.00 -62.91 1.12
C LEU A 120 10.31 -61.42 1.04
N GLN A 121 9.35 -60.62 0.61
CA GLN A 121 9.48 -59.16 0.56
C GLN A 121 8.67 -58.49 1.67
N THR A 122 9.25 -57.46 2.29
CA THR A 122 8.58 -56.65 3.30
C THR A 122 8.24 -55.27 2.74
N PHE A 123 7.00 -54.85 2.90
CA PHE A 123 6.49 -53.55 2.47
C PHE A 123 6.05 -52.75 3.70
N ARG A 124 6.54 -51.52 3.87
CA ARG A 124 6.00 -50.62 4.90
C ARG A 124 4.65 -50.07 4.42
N ILE A 125 3.61 -50.26 5.22
CA ILE A 125 2.21 -50.00 4.83
C ILE A 125 1.57 -48.81 5.56
N ASN A 126 2.29 -48.22 6.52
CA ASN A 126 1.88 -47.02 7.26
C ASN A 126 2.96 -45.93 7.23
N SER A 127 3.87 -45.96 6.28
CA SER A 127 4.72 -44.79 6.01
C SER A 127 3.79 -43.64 5.68
N LEU A 128 3.84 -42.60 6.52
CA LEU A 128 3.08 -41.36 6.52
C LEU A 128 2.57 -40.95 5.14
N ARG A 129 1.35 -40.38 5.09
CA ARG A 129 0.79 -39.62 3.95
C ARG A 129 1.95 -38.98 3.19
N ALA A 130 2.14 -39.43 1.95
CA ALA A 130 3.37 -39.32 1.18
C ALA A 130 4.23 -38.11 1.56
N LEU A 131 5.38 -38.36 2.18
CA LEU A 131 6.51 -37.43 2.22
C LEU A 131 7.41 -37.87 1.05
N GLY A 132 7.07 -37.48 -0.17
CA GLY A 132 7.86 -37.80 -1.37
C GLY A 132 8.89 -36.71 -1.60
N LEU A 133 10.18 -37.03 -1.73
CA LEU A 133 11.17 -36.03 -2.14
C LEU A 133 11.06 -35.83 -3.67
N LEU A 134 10.76 -34.63 -4.14
CA LEU A 134 10.85 -34.25 -5.55
C LEU A 134 12.32 -34.30 -6.00
N ALA A 135 12.55 -34.40 -7.31
CA ALA A 135 13.88 -34.54 -7.90
C ALA A 135 14.84 -33.37 -7.58
N ASP A 136 14.31 -32.26 -7.08
CA ASP A 136 15.04 -31.07 -6.64
C ASP A 136 15.37 -31.07 -5.14
N GLY A 137 15.04 -32.15 -4.41
CA GLY A 137 15.29 -32.28 -2.98
C GLY A 137 14.19 -31.69 -2.08
N SER A 138 13.08 -31.21 -2.64
CA SER A 138 11.95 -30.68 -1.87
C SER A 138 10.95 -31.78 -1.47
N LEU A 139 10.20 -31.59 -0.39
CA LEU A 139 9.33 -32.59 0.20
C LEU A 139 7.87 -32.37 -0.22
N ALA A 140 7.32 -33.23 -1.08
CA ALA A 140 5.92 -33.26 -1.45
C ALA A 140 5.09 -33.93 -0.35
N VAL A 141 4.14 -33.21 0.22
CA VAL A 141 3.13 -33.73 1.14
C VAL A 141 1.75 -33.38 0.62
N ALA A 142 0.84 -34.35 0.61
CA ALA A 142 -0.49 -34.23 0.03
C ALA A 142 -1.49 -33.41 0.86
N ASP A 143 -1.05 -32.79 1.95
CA ASP A 143 -1.83 -31.83 2.73
C ASP A 143 -0.94 -30.61 3.03
N ASP A 144 -1.54 -29.44 2.89
CA ASP A 144 -1.04 -28.05 2.80
C ASP A 144 -0.21 -27.54 4.00
N VAL A 145 0.68 -28.37 4.56
CA VAL A 145 1.38 -28.08 5.82
C VAL A 145 2.83 -28.59 5.78
N ILE A 146 3.63 -28.30 4.74
CA ILE A 146 5.10 -28.22 4.90
C ILE A 146 5.68 -27.11 4.04
N ASN A 147 6.17 -26.11 4.75
CA ASN A 147 6.88 -24.91 4.34
C ASN A 147 8.28 -25.25 3.77
N LEU A 148 8.51 -24.95 2.50
CA LEU A 148 9.79 -25.09 1.79
C LEU A 148 10.39 -23.70 1.52
N PRO A 149 11.73 -23.55 1.41
CA PRO A 149 12.37 -22.24 1.36
C PRO A 149 11.92 -21.45 0.11
N GLY A 150 11.12 -20.42 0.36
CA GLY A 150 10.35 -19.69 -0.66
C GLY A 150 8.83 -19.79 -0.51
N ASP A 151 8.33 -20.28 0.62
CA ASP A 151 6.89 -20.37 0.92
C ASP A 151 6.19 -19.01 0.77
N ASN A 152 5.13 -19.00 -0.05
CA ASN A 152 4.10 -17.98 0.04
C ASN A 152 3.21 -18.38 1.20
N LEU A 153 3.54 -17.89 2.41
CA LEU A 153 2.94 -18.15 3.73
C LEU A 153 1.39 -18.13 3.85
N GLY A 154 0.66 -18.14 2.75
CA GLY A 154 -0.77 -17.98 2.65
C GLY A 154 -1.19 -16.64 3.20
N SER A 155 -2.48 -16.54 3.51
CA SER A 155 -2.96 -15.52 4.42
C SER A 155 -2.50 -15.88 5.83
N HIS A 156 -1.45 -15.24 6.31
CA HIS A 156 -0.91 -15.47 7.64
C HIS A 156 -1.22 -14.28 8.55
N THR A 157 -1.67 -14.59 9.77
CA THR A 157 -1.76 -13.60 10.86
C THR A 157 -0.66 -13.89 11.86
N ALA A 158 0.42 -13.10 11.83
CA ALA A 158 1.50 -13.23 12.80
C ALA A 158 1.01 -12.77 14.18
N THR A 159 0.90 -13.68 15.15
CA THR A 159 0.55 -13.36 16.55
C THR A 159 1.76 -12.96 17.39
N ARG A 160 2.95 -12.90 16.77
CA ARG A 160 4.25 -12.53 17.36
C ARG A 160 5.11 -11.79 16.31
N THR A 161 6.21 -11.17 16.75
CA THR A 161 7.15 -10.44 15.87
C THR A 161 7.72 -11.31 14.76
N LEU A 162 7.60 -10.87 13.50
CA LEU A 162 8.23 -11.50 12.33
C LEU A 162 9.64 -10.91 12.12
N ASN A 163 10.69 -11.69 12.42
CA ASN A 163 12.07 -11.34 12.11
C ASN A 163 12.48 -11.93 10.76
N LEU A 164 12.79 -11.07 9.78
CA LEU A 164 13.13 -11.46 8.42
C LEU A 164 14.64 -11.66 8.17
N ASN A 165 15.51 -11.49 9.17
CA ASN A 165 16.98 -11.69 9.04
C ASN A 165 17.60 -11.05 7.78
N GLY A 166 17.08 -9.90 7.33
CA GLY A 166 17.57 -9.18 6.15
C GLY A 166 16.97 -9.61 4.81
N PHE A 167 16.05 -10.57 4.77
CA PHE A 167 15.34 -10.94 3.54
C PHE A 167 14.28 -9.88 3.18
N PRO A 168 14.25 -9.41 1.92
CA PRO A 168 13.27 -8.42 1.48
C PRO A 168 11.87 -9.05 1.37
N LEU A 169 10.84 -8.27 1.75
CA LEU A 169 9.47 -8.56 1.36
C LEU A 169 9.28 -8.05 -0.08
N SER A 170 9.22 -8.94 -1.06
CA SER A 170 8.94 -8.59 -2.45
C SER A 170 7.67 -9.30 -2.94
N GLY A 171 6.65 -8.52 -3.31
CA GLY A 171 5.50 -9.03 -4.04
C GLY A 171 5.87 -9.30 -5.49
N GLY A 172 5.57 -10.50 -6.01
CA GLY A 172 5.66 -10.77 -7.44
C GLY A 172 4.87 -9.72 -8.22
N ALA A 173 5.57 -8.93 -9.04
CA ALA A 173 5.04 -7.89 -9.92
C ALA A 173 4.15 -6.78 -9.29
N GLY A 174 4.03 -6.67 -7.96
CA GLY A 174 3.16 -5.70 -7.30
C GLY A 174 3.75 -5.11 -6.00
N PRO A 175 3.36 -3.88 -5.62
CA PRO A 175 3.82 -3.26 -4.39
C PRO A 175 3.31 -4.03 -3.16
N VAL A 176 4.16 -4.15 -2.13
CA VAL A 176 3.78 -4.75 -0.84
C VAL A 176 2.75 -3.84 -0.16
N SER A 177 1.52 -4.33 -0.01
CA SER A 177 0.43 -3.62 0.65
C SER A 177 0.39 -4.00 2.14
N PHE A 178 0.44 -3.01 3.03
CA PHE A 178 0.32 -3.21 4.47
C PHE A 178 -1.07 -2.75 4.90
N ALA A 179 -1.80 -3.59 5.66
CA ALA A 179 -3.16 -3.30 6.12
C ALA A 179 -3.22 -2.21 7.21
N SER A 180 -2.07 -1.77 7.74
CA SER A 180 -1.93 -0.77 8.79
C SER A 180 -0.56 -0.07 8.65
N ASP A 181 0.12 0.28 9.75
CA ASP A 181 1.37 1.04 9.70
C ASP A 181 2.60 0.20 9.32
N LEU A 182 3.49 0.77 8.49
CA LEU A 182 4.83 0.25 8.19
C LEU A 182 5.90 1.08 8.91
N LEU A 183 6.53 0.52 9.95
CA LEU A 183 7.65 1.15 10.66
C LEU A 183 8.99 0.65 10.11
N LEU A 184 9.68 1.48 9.33
CA LEU A 184 11.02 1.20 8.78
C LEU A 184 12.08 1.92 9.61
N ASN A 185 13.09 1.19 10.09
CA ASN A 185 14.26 1.77 10.74
C ASN A 185 14.98 2.75 9.78
N ASN A 186 14.71 4.05 9.92
CA ASN A 186 15.40 5.19 9.28
C ASN A 186 15.12 5.50 7.78
N ARG A 187 14.02 5.06 7.16
CA ARG A 187 13.66 5.55 5.80
C ARG A 187 12.16 5.45 5.48
N LEU A 188 11.54 6.60 5.16
CA LEU A 188 10.13 6.76 4.76
C LEU A 188 9.79 6.10 3.41
N LEU A 189 8.56 5.58 3.28
CA LEU A 189 7.98 4.96 2.08
C LEU A 189 8.05 5.95 0.89
N ARG A 190 8.79 5.59 -0.17
CA ARG A 190 8.75 6.35 -1.44
C ARG A 190 7.72 5.71 -2.37
N GLY A 191 6.72 6.47 -2.82
CA GLY A 191 5.77 6.08 -3.87
C GLY A 191 4.34 5.77 -3.43
N ALA A 192 4.01 5.90 -2.15
CA ALA A 192 2.62 5.93 -1.71
C ALA A 192 2.04 7.33 -1.95
N THR A 193 0.77 7.41 -2.36
CA THR A 193 0.00 8.66 -2.48
C THR A 193 -0.12 9.42 -1.15
N ALA A 194 0.18 8.76 -0.01
CA ALA A 194 0.31 9.35 1.31
C ALA A 194 1.24 8.52 2.21
N VAL A 195 1.83 9.15 3.23
CA VAL A 195 2.62 8.50 4.30
C VAL A 195 1.82 8.54 5.60
N ASN A 196 1.38 7.39 6.11
CA ASN A 196 0.78 7.27 7.45
C ASN A 196 1.88 6.95 8.48
N LEU A 197 1.98 7.75 9.54
CA LEU A 197 2.94 7.58 10.63
C LEU A 197 2.16 7.38 11.94
N GLY A 198 2.46 6.32 12.70
CA GLY A 198 1.83 6.03 14.00
C GLY A 198 2.21 7.00 15.14
N SER A 199 2.75 8.17 14.80
CA SER A 199 3.14 9.28 15.69
C SER A 199 3.12 10.58 14.87
N ASN A 200 3.17 11.75 15.54
CA ASN A 200 3.24 13.04 14.84
C ASN A 200 4.37 13.03 13.80
N LEU A 201 4.08 13.48 12.56
CA LEU A 201 5.12 14.07 11.73
C LEU A 201 5.55 15.32 12.49
N ASN A 202 6.61 15.22 13.29
CA ASN A 202 7.12 16.35 14.03
C ASN A 202 7.64 17.39 13.04
N LEU A 203 6.76 18.34 12.73
CA LEU A 203 7.03 19.55 11.97
C LEU A 203 7.30 20.74 12.92
N GLY A 204 7.33 20.51 14.24
CA GLY A 204 7.18 21.54 15.26
C GLY A 204 5.72 21.98 15.42
N THR A 205 5.46 23.29 15.41
CA THR A 205 4.12 23.89 15.56
C THR A 205 3.32 24.01 14.25
N ASN A 206 3.74 23.37 13.15
CA ASN A 206 3.27 23.68 11.79
C ASN A 206 2.52 22.51 11.10
N GLN A 207 1.61 22.82 10.16
CA GLN A 207 0.97 21.84 9.26
C GLN A 207 1.27 22.15 7.77
N LEU A 208 1.58 21.12 6.96
CA LEU A 208 1.55 21.17 5.48
C LEU A 208 0.16 20.71 5.02
N VAL A 209 -0.79 21.63 4.87
CA VAL A 209 -2.18 21.26 4.52
C VAL A 209 -2.34 21.13 3.00
N GLY A 210 -2.84 19.97 2.55
CA GLY A 210 -3.57 19.82 1.29
C GLY A 210 -4.98 19.33 1.62
N ASN A 211 -5.92 20.24 1.87
CA ASN A 211 -7.31 19.95 2.28
C ASN A 211 -8.21 19.49 1.11
N GLY A 212 -7.73 18.63 0.21
CA GLY A 212 -8.55 18.14 -0.92
C GLY A 212 -9.14 19.22 -1.86
N GLY A 213 -8.73 20.48 -1.71
CA GLY A 213 -9.01 21.64 -2.55
C GLY A 213 -7.69 22.25 -3.02
N SER A 214 -7.72 22.97 -4.14
CA SER A 214 -6.57 23.04 -5.05
C SER A 214 -5.32 23.81 -4.58
N GLN A 215 -5.24 24.50 -3.44
CA GLN A 215 -4.00 25.20 -3.07
C GLN A 215 -3.77 25.34 -1.55
N GLY A 216 -2.67 24.77 -1.05
CA GLY A 216 -2.19 24.88 0.35
C GLY A 216 -0.83 25.58 0.44
N LEU A 217 0.25 24.81 0.65
CA LEU A 217 1.65 25.25 0.52
C LEU A 217 2.31 24.49 -0.65
N THR A 218 2.91 25.20 -1.60
CA THR A 218 3.69 24.64 -2.72
C THR A 218 5.15 25.10 -2.61
N ILE A 219 6.10 24.20 -2.86
CA ILE A 219 7.49 24.58 -3.14
C ILE A 219 7.78 24.20 -4.59
N ASP A 220 8.09 25.18 -5.44
CA ASP A 220 8.43 24.91 -6.85
C ASP A 220 9.86 24.36 -7.01
N SER A 221 10.25 24.00 -8.24
CA SER A 221 11.61 23.53 -8.54
C SER A 221 12.70 24.58 -8.34
N GLY A 222 12.33 25.86 -8.22
CA GLY A 222 13.24 26.97 -7.87
C GLY A 222 13.36 27.19 -6.36
N GLY A 223 12.63 26.45 -5.54
CA GLY A 223 12.58 26.62 -4.09
C GLY A 223 11.74 27.81 -3.63
N ASN A 224 10.86 28.33 -4.48
CA ASN A 224 9.91 29.37 -4.12
C ASN A 224 8.71 28.77 -3.39
N ALA A 225 8.25 29.42 -2.32
CA ALA A 225 7.10 28.98 -1.54
C ALA A 225 5.83 29.69 -2.00
N GLY A 226 4.84 28.93 -2.48
CA GLY A 226 3.49 29.40 -2.77
C GLY A 226 2.53 29.05 -1.64
N VAL A 227 1.76 30.02 -1.13
CA VAL A 227 0.59 29.77 -0.27
C VAL A 227 -0.65 30.13 -1.06
N GLY A 228 -1.52 29.16 -1.35
CA GLY A 228 -2.68 29.41 -2.22
C GLY A 228 -2.37 29.49 -3.73
N THR A 229 -1.12 29.23 -4.14
CA THR A 229 -0.69 29.17 -5.55
C THR A 229 0.27 28.00 -5.79
N SER A 230 0.15 27.34 -6.95
CA SER A 230 1.04 26.27 -7.40
C SER A 230 2.20 26.75 -8.28
N SER A 231 2.20 28.03 -8.66
CA SER A 231 3.18 28.63 -9.58
C SER A 231 3.66 29.96 -9.00
N PRO A 232 4.40 29.94 -7.88
CA PRO A 232 4.88 31.15 -7.23
C PRO A 232 5.78 31.97 -8.18
N ASN A 233 5.52 33.27 -8.28
CA ASN A 233 6.32 34.20 -9.10
C ASN A 233 7.39 34.95 -8.27
N ALA A 234 7.46 34.68 -6.97
CA ALA A 234 8.40 35.26 -6.02
C ALA A 234 8.81 34.22 -4.97
N ARG A 235 9.88 34.52 -4.20
CA ARG A 235 10.41 33.62 -3.15
C ARG A 235 9.36 33.14 -2.15
N LEU A 236 8.43 34.02 -1.79
CA LEU A 236 7.20 33.72 -1.06
C LEU A 236 6.05 34.42 -1.80
N ASP A 237 5.15 33.65 -2.37
CA ASP A 237 3.99 34.13 -3.13
C ASP A 237 2.71 33.64 -2.45
N VAL A 238 1.88 34.57 -2.00
CA VAL A 238 0.64 34.27 -1.28
C VAL A 238 -0.53 34.74 -2.13
N ASN A 239 -1.29 33.80 -2.70
CA ASN A 239 -2.55 34.09 -3.38
C ASN A 239 -3.65 34.27 -2.33
N GLY A 240 -3.64 35.45 -1.70
CA GLY A 240 -4.47 35.80 -0.56
C GLY A 240 -3.82 36.87 0.29
N TYR A 241 -4.16 36.93 1.58
CA TYR A 241 -3.59 37.88 2.52
C TYR A 241 -2.51 37.21 3.38
N LEU A 242 -1.35 37.86 3.51
CA LEU A 242 -0.32 37.48 4.47
C LEU A 242 -0.61 38.17 5.81
N ARG A 243 -1.03 37.40 6.82
CA ARG A 243 -1.12 37.89 8.20
C ARG A 243 0.24 37.72 8.89
N VAL A 244 1.05 38.77 8.95
CA VAL A 244 2.27 38.79 9.76
C VAL A 244 1.87 39.15 11.21
N ALA A 245 1.40 38.16 11.96
CA ALA A 245 1.11 38.32 13.38
C ALA A 245 2.39 38.07 14.19
N GLY A 246 2.92 39.10 14.85
CA GLY A 246 3.95 38.96 15.88
C GLY A 246 3.34 38.98 17.28
N ALA A 247 3.97 38.21 18.17
CA ALA A 247 3.90 38.21 19.64
C ALA A 247 2.92 37.22 20.32
N SER A 248 3.50 36.20 20.95
CA SER A 248 2.96 35.70 22.23
C SER A 248 4.06 35.69 23.30
N ASP A 249 5.05 34.79 23.33
CA ASP A 249 5.79 34.61 24.61
C ASP A 249 7.31 34.46 24.53
N ALA A 250 7.93 35.20 23.63
CA ALA A 250 9.29 35.70 23.82
C ALA A 250 9.47 36.95 22.93
N PRO A 251 10.52 37.75 23.12
CA PRO A 251 11.11 38.58 22.07
C PRO A 251 10.82 38.04 20.66
N ALA A 252 10.05 38.79 19.88
CA ALA A 252 9.93 38.71 18.43
C ALA A 252 9.61 40.13 17.96
N ILE A 253 10.67 40.87 17.61
CA ILE A 253 10.62 42.17 16.95
C ILE A 253 9.82 43.22 17.74
N GLY A 254 10.42 43.76 18.80
CA GLY A 254 9.89 44.95 19.49
C GLY A 254 9.72 46.11 18.51
N THR A 255 8.47 46.57 18.36
CA THR A 255 8.08 47.85 17.75
C THR A 255 8.90 48.26 16.53
N VAL A 256 8.73 47.55 15.41
CA VAL A 256 8.88 48.24 14.12
C VAL A 256 7.66 49.14 14.00
N PRO A 257 7.80 50.49 13.97
CA PRO A 257 6.66 51.34 13.72
C PRO A 257 6.01 50.90 12.40
N SER A 258 4.72 50.56 12.44
CA SER A 258 3.96 50.31 11.22
C SER A 258 3.95 51.61 10.43
N VAL A 259 4.56 51.62 9.25
CA VAL A 259 4.57 52.79 8.36
C VAL A 259 3.65 52.50 7.18
N ALA A 260 2.66 53.37 6.99
CA ALA A 260 1.73 53.36 5.88
C ALA A 260 1.96 54.58 4.98
N PHE A 261 1.53 54.47 3.72
CA PHE A 261 1.63 55.54 2.73
C PHE A 261 0.25 55.92 2.21
N LEU A 262 -0.08 57.20 2.24
CA LEU A 262 -1.24 57.77 1.55
C LEU A 262 -0.76 58.52 0.31
N LYS A 263 -1.19 58.07 -0.87
CA LYS A 263 -0.93 58.74 -2.15
C LYS A 263 -2.12 59.61 -2.53
N MET A 264 -1.85 60.87 -2.87
CA MET A 264 -2.85 61.83 -3.34
C MET A 264 -2.33 62.55 -4.59
N THR A 265 -3.26 63.14 -5.33
CA THR A 265 -2.95 64.06 -6.43
C THR A 265 -3.76 65.33 -6.27
N ALA A 266 -3.19 66.48 -6.63
CA ALA A 266 -3.87 67.76 -6.59
C ALA A 266 -3.39 68.66 -7.73
N THR A 267 -4.08 69.78 -7.94
CA THR A 267 -3.66 70.82 -8.87
C THR A 267 -3.07 71.98 -8.08
N MET A 268 -1.90 72.46 -8.51
CA MET A 268 -1.27 73.66 -7.96
C MET A 268 -2.15 74.90 -8.18
N PRO A 269 -2.02 75.94 -7.33
CA PRO A 269 -2.74 77.18 -7.54
C PRO A 269 -2.50 77.76 -8.94
N THR A 270 -3.51 78.40 -9.52
CA THR A 270 -3.43 78.99 -10.87
C THR A 270 -2.82 80.40 -10.88
N ALA A 271 -2.64 81.01 -9.71
CA ALA A 271 -2.05 82.34 -9.55
C ALA A 271 -0.84 82.32 -8.61
N ALA A 272 0.20 83.08 -8.94
CA ALA A 272 1.39 83.20 -8.10
C ALA A 272 1.07 83.76 -6.71
N GLY A 273 1.82 83.31 -5.70
CA GLY A 273 1.65 83.70 -4.29
C GLY A 273 0.41 83.11 -3.58
N THR A 274 -0.50 82.46 -4.32
CA THR A 274 -1.72 81.84 -3.78
C THR A 274 -1.48 80.38 -3.35
N GLN A 275 -2.47 79.77 -2.68
CA GLN A 275 -2.36 78.43 -2.12
C GLN A 275 -3.63 77.58 -2.36
N VAL A 276 -3.44 76.27 -2.37
CA VAL A 276 -4.49 75.25 -2.34
C VAL A 276 -4.31 74.43 -1.07
N VAL A 277 -5.43 74.13 -0.39
CA VAL A 277 -5.45 73.39 0.87
C VAL A 277 -6.20 72.08 0.66
N LEU A 278 -5.64 70.98 1.12
CA LEU A 278 -6.12 69.63 0.84
C LEU A 278 -6.34 68.85 2.14
N ASP A 279 -7.52 68.24 2.25
CA ASP A 279 -7.84 67.28 3.29
C ASP A 279 -7.29 65.90 2.93
N HIS A 280 -6.61 65.26 3.88
CA HIS A 280 -6.04 63.92 3.69
C HIS A 280 -6.66 62.85 4.61
N GLY A 281 -7.48 63.26 5.59
CA GLY A 281 -8.25 62.33 6.44
C GLY A 281 -7.44 61.48 7.42
N LEU A 282 -6.16 61.81 7.66
CA LEU A 282 -5.29 61.07 8.60
C LEU A 282 -5.23 61.79 9.95
N ASN A 283 -4.93 61.04 11.02
CA ASN A 283 -4.62 61.63 12.31
C ASN A 283 -3.29 62.39 12.23
N VAL A 284 -3.34 63.70 12.47
CA VAL A 284 -2.20 64.62 12.34
C VAL A 284 -1.02 64.25 13.22
N SER A 285 -1.27 63.64 14.38
CA SER A 285 -0.23 63.22 15.32
C SER A 285 0.56 61.99 14.85
N LYS A 286 0.06 61.30 13.82
CA LYS A 286 0.66 60.09 13.28
C LYS A 286 1.40 60.31 11.97
N ILE A 287 1.43 61.54 11.45
CA ILE A 287 2.13 61.84 10.21
C ILE A 287 3.64 61.89 10.47
N LEU A 288 4.39 61.12 9.69
CA LEU A 288 5.84 61.00 9.78
C LEU A 288 6.55 61.84 8.71
N GLY A 289 5.93 62.07 7.54
CA GLY A 289 6.55 62.83 6.47
C GLY A 289 5.63 63.18 5.31
N LEU A 290 6.08 64.15 4.50
CA LEU A 290 5.43 64.63 3.29
C LEU A 290 6.45 64.73 2.16
N GLN A 291 6.17 64.06 1.05
CA GLN A 291 6.88 64.26 -0.21
C GLN A 291 5.90 64.77 -1.25
N VAL A 292 6.28 65.86 -1.91
CA VAL A 292 5.51 66.44 -3.02
C VAL A 292 6.41 66.61 -4.22
N LEU A 293 5.88 66.28 -5.39
CA LEU A 293 6.52 66.52 -6.68
C LEU A 293 5.51 67.15 -7.62
N VAL A 294 5.86 68.30 -8.20
CA VAL A 294 5.00 69.02 -9.14
C VAL A 294 5.58 68.89 -10.54
N ASP A 295 4.72 68.56 -11.50
CA ASP A 295 5.07 68.57 -12.92
C ASP A 295 5.43 70.01 -13.35
N CYS A 296 6.68 70.22 -13.78
CA CYS A 296 7.16 71.51 -14.27
C CYS A 296 7.33 71.55 -15.80
N GLY A 297 6.82 70.54 -16.52
CA GLY A 297 6.92 70.41 -17.97
C GLY A 297 8.04 69.46 -18.42
N ASN A 298 7.98 69.03 -19.68
CA ASN A 298 8.97 68.16 -20.32
C ASN A 298 9.26 66.84 -19.56
N GLY A 299 8.31 66.35 -18.76
CA GLY A 299 8.47 65.15 -17.92
C GLY A 299 9.24 65.38 -16.62
N ASN A 300 9.71 66.60 -16.38
CA ASN A 300 10.42 66.98 -15.16
C ASN A 300 9.46 67.18 -14.00
N HIS A 301 9.94 66.87 -12.80
CA HIS A 301 9.21 67.04 -11.56
C HIS A 301 10.08 67.78 -10.57
N SER A 302 9.62 68.94 -10.12
CA SER A 302 10.35 69.75 -9.14
C SER A 302 9.93 69.37 -7.73
N PRO A 303 10.88 69.23 -6.77
CA PRO A 303 10.55 69.19 -5.35
C PRO A 303 10.21 70.61 -4.81
N PRO A 304 9.60 70.72 -3.62
CA PRO A 304 9.33 72.02 -3.01
C PRO A 304 10.63 72.75 -2.70
N GLY A 305 10.64 74.08 -2.87
CA GLY A 305 11.81 74.92 -2.61
C GLY A 305 12.90 74.83 -3.68
N PHE A 306 12.65 74.17 -4.81
CA PHE A 306 13.61 74.08 -5.90
C PHE A 306 13.84 75.45 -6.57
N THR A 307 15.10 75.88 -6.64
CA THR A 307 15.48 77.22 -7.14
C THR A 307 16.44 77.21 -8.33
N ASP A 308 16.98 76.04 -8.71
CA ASP A 308 17.99 75.96 -9.77
C ASP A 308 17.40 76.32 -11.15
N ASN A 309 16.09 76.16 -11.32
CA ASN A 309 15.34 76.61 -12.49
C ASN A 309 14.35 77.71 -12.14
N GLY A 310 14.36 78.78 -12.95
CA GLY A 310 13.37 79.86 -12.83
C GLY A 310 11.95 79.36 -13.11
N GLY A 311 11.00 79.77 -12.27
CA GLY A 311 9.58 79.42 -12.45
C GLY A 311 9.14 78.16 -11.72
N GLU A 312 10.02 77.43 -11.03
CA GLU A 312 9.70 76.15 -10.39
C GLU A 312 9.52 76.26 -8.86
N LEU A 313 9.59 77.46 -8.29
CA LEU A 313 9.50 77.66 -6.85
C LEU A 313 8.08 77.47 -6.33
N TYR A 314 7.91 76.50 -5.44
CA TYR A 314 6.70 76.31 -4.65
C TYR A 314 7.03 75.74 -3.27
N TYR A 315 6.05 75.74 -2.38
CA TYR A 315 6.16 75.22 -1.03
C TYR A 315 5.07 74.19 -0.79
N ALA A 316 5.42 73.11 -0.09
CA ALA A 316 4.49 72.10 0.37
C ALA A 316 4.73 71.84 1.86
N TYR A 317 3.69 71.97 2.67
CA TYR A 317 3.80 71.84 4.12
C TYR A 317 2.45 71.48 4.74
N PHE A 318 2.47 71.04 6.00
CA PHE A 318 1.25 70.88 6.78
C PHE A 318 0.87 72.19 7.48
N ASN A 319 -0.40 72.55 7.43
CA ASN A 319 -0.95 73.65 8.21
C ASN A 319 -2.30 73.21 8.80
N ASN A 320 -2.44 73.29 10.12
CA ASN A 320 -3.66 72.86 10.85
C ASN A 320 -4.17 71.48 10.41
N GLY A 321 -3.26 70.51 10.21
CA GLY A 321 -3.63 69.15 9.84
C GLY A 321 -4.04 68.93 8.39
N ARG A 322 -3.73 69.86 7.50
CA ARG A 322 -4.02 69.79 6.06
C ARG A 322 -2.75 69.97 5.25
N VAL A 323 -2.69 69.37 4.07
CA VAL A 323 -1.59 69.63 3.14
C VAL A 323 -1.85 70.96 2.44
N VAL A 324 -0.89 71.88 2.50
CA VAL A 324 -0.92 73.15 1.79
C VAL A 324 0.10 73.10 0.66
N LEU A 325 -0.36 73.40 -0.55
CA LEU A 325 0.47 73.64 -1.71
C LEU A 325 0.42 75.14 -2.03
N ARG A 326 1.56 75.83 -1.94
CA ARG A 326 1.65 77.27 -2.16
C ARG A 326 2.61 77.57 -3.31
N ALA A 327 2.14 78.34 -4.29
CA ALA A 327 3.00 78.84 -5.36
C ALA A 327 3.94 79.94 -4.81
N GLY A 328 5.18 79.99 -5.32
CA GLY A 328 6.09 81.10 -5.08
C GLY A 328 5.55 82.45 -5.56
N ALA A 329 6.28 83.54 -5.26
CA ALA A 329 5.92 84.89 -5.70
C ALA A 329 5.87 85.01 -7.24
N ALA A 330 5.22 86.07 -7.74
CA ALA A 330 5.14 86.34 -9.17
C ALA A 330 6.55 86.33 -9.80
N GLY A 331 6.68 85.65 -10.95
CA GLY A 331 7.97 85.44 -11.63
C GLY A 331 8.78 84.23 -11.16
N THR A 332 8.48 83.64 -9.99
CA THR A 332 9.26 82.51 -9.44
C THR A 332 8.60 81.15 -9.59
N SER A 333 7.29 81.09 -9.86
CA SER A 333 6.49 79.86 -9.85
C SER A 333 5.75 79.57 -11.16
N ALA A 334 6.05 80.28 -12.24
CA ALA A 334 5.29 80.22 -13.49
C ALA A 334 5.17 78.81 -14.11
N SER A 335 6.20 77.97 -13.95
CA SER A 335 6.27 76.61 -14.51
C SER A 335 5.43 75.60 -13.74
N VAL A 336 5.00 75.92 -12.51
CA VAL A 336 4.24 75.03 -11.63
C VAL A 336 2.78 75.46 -11.44
N LEU A 337 2.38 76.67 -11.88
CA LEU A 337 1.00 77.15 -11.75
C LEU A 337 0.00 76.27 -12.53
N GLY A 338 -1.08 75.86 -11.86
CA GLY A 338 -2.12 75.00 -12.46
C GLY A 338 -1.66 73.59 -12.84
N LYS A 339 -0.43 73.18 -12.47
CA LYS A 339 0.12 71.87 -12.79
C LYS A 339 -0.25 70.81 -11.75
N THR A 340 -0.06 69.55 -12.11
CA THR A 340 -0.37 68.42 -11.22
C THR A 340 0.72 68.25 -10.16
N ALA A 341 0.31 68.19 -8.90
CA ALA A 341 1.12 67.80 -7.76
C ALA A 341 0.84 66.33 -7.39
N ARG A 342 1.91 65.55 -7.24
CA ARG A 342 1.88 64.19 -6.69
C ARG A 342 2.32 64.26 -5.24
N ILE A 343 1.50 63.73 -4.35
CA ILE A 343 1.68 63.85 -2.91
C ILE A 343 1.77 62.46 -2.32
N LEU A 344 2.77 62.23 -1.48
CA LEU A 344 2.94 61.04 -0.67
C LEU A 344 3.05 61.46 0.79
N ILE A 345 2.13 60.99 1.62
CA ILE A 345 2.17 61.16 3.06
C ILE A 345 2.58 59.84 3.68
N THR A 346 3.63 59.86 4.49
CA THR A 346 4.09 58.72 5.28
C THR A 346 3.53 58.88 6.69
N TYR A 347 2.87 57.86 7.24
CA TYR A 347 2.19 57.95 8.54
C TYR A 347 2.19 56.60 9.29
N GLU A 348 1.92 56.63 10.59
CA GLU A 348 1.61 55.45 11.38
C GLU A 348 0.09 55.18 11.33
N PRO A 349 -0.37 54.04 10.81
CA PRO A 349 -1.79 53.68 10.82
C PRO A 349 -2.30 53.41 12.24
#